data_AF-A0A7Y5G301-F1
#
_entry.id   AF-A0A7Y5G301-F1
#
_cell.length_a   1.000
_cell.length_b   1.000
_cell.length_c   1.000
_cell.angle_alpha   90.00
_cell.angle_beta   90.00
_cell.angle_gamma   90.00
#
_symmetry.space_group_name_H-M   'P 1'
#
loop_
_entity.id
_entity.type
_entity.pdbx_description
1 polymer ?
#
loop_
_entity_poly.entity_id
_entity_poly.type
_entity_poly.pdbx_seq_one_letter_code
_entity_poly.pdbx_strand_id
1 'polypeptide(L)'
;NAQGGIWHKFTCGNADVFMLDTRSQRNPNLDAFVYNPVTDSIEFAPDESHSMLAGYSDLPGEDQMDWLLRELRASTADWKFIVTTVPFNRGLRAVIDLSVALQDSIVFVPDYGSGSLLRVGLGMADKWVGFPADQERLLQFIDDNQIKNVIMLSGDTHTAAIDDGRNAGLPELMAGALEQSNSRLVLLLELFGFNIWNGGGQNLASGNFNDAYGRVTVFGADSVLLEIVDEFGARVAGKTIRAASGTAVTSIAKTPGSFQLLQSFPNPFSPAQQPGTILRYELPKPSYVDLVIYDLTGRRVRSLPTIWQQAGMQQFRWDGRDTAGEFAASGVYLMRVNLTDLQGRQQSATRKIVLLR
;
A
#
# COMPACT_ATOMS: atom_id res chain seq x y z
N ASN A 1 -11.73 26.73 -3.88
CA ASN A 1 -11.91 27.27 -5.24
C ASN A 1 -12.70 28.60 -5.12
N ALA A 2 -12.17 29.73 -5.60
CA ALA A 2 -12.88 31.03 -5.51
C ALA A 2 -14.18 31.07 -6.35
N GLN A 3 -14.40 30.08 -7.21
CA GLN A 3 -15.61 29.90 -8.02
C GLN A 3 -16.58 28.84 -7.47
N GLY A 4 -16.46 28.43 -6.20
CA GLY A 4 -17.50 27.65 -5.50
C GLY A 4 -17.35 26.12 -5.50
N GLY A 5 -16.21 25.58 -5.90
CA GLY A 5 -15.89 24.14 -5.70
C GLY A 5 -15.68 23.79 -4.22
N ILE A 6 -16.09 22.57 -3.82
CA ILE A 6 -15.99 22.03 -2.46
C ILE A 6 -14.52 21.93 -2.01
N TRP A 7 -13.61 21.64 -2.94
CA TRP A 7 -12.17 21.64 -2.65
C TRP A 7 -11.62 23.05 -2.46
N HIS A 8 -10.83 23.23 -1.40
CA HIS A 8 -10.29 24.53 -1.02
C HIS A 8 -9.04 24.38 -0.17
N LYS A 9 -8.32 25.49 -0.03
CA LYS A 9 -7.12 25.59 0.80
C LYS A 9 -7.32 26.68 1.83
N PHE A 10 -6.83 26.44 3.05
CA PHE A 10 -6.68 27.48 4.06
C PHE A 10 -5.37 27.29 4.83
N THR A 11 -4.91 28.35 5.47
CA THR A 11 -3.68 28.33 6.28
C THR A 11 -4.03 28.42 7.75
N CYS A 12 -3.41 27.58 8.57
CA CYS A 12 -3.55 27.59 10.02
C CYS A 12 -2.15 27.65 10.65
N GLY A 13 -1.77 28.81 11.18
CA GLY A 13 -0.41 29.02 11.68
C GLY A 13 0.62 28.88 10.57
N ASN A 14 1.58 27.95 10.75
CA ASN A 14 2.61 27.63 9.76
C ASN A 14 2.29 26.38 8.92
N ALA A 15 1.01 26.01 8.84
CA ALA A 15 0.55 24.87 8.06
C ALA A 15 -0.49 25.29 7.01
N ASP A 16 -0.36 24.73 5.81
CA ASP A 16 -1.39 24.79 4.78
C ASP A 16 -2.21 23.50 4.79
N VAL A 17 -3.54 23.64 4.71
CA VAL A 17 -4.50 22.53 4.66
C VAL A 17 -5.23 22.55 3.32
N PHE A 18 -5.17 21.45 2.60
CA PHE A 18 -5.75 21.24 1.28
C PHE A 18 -6.91 20.27 1.41
N MET A 19 -8.13 20.78 1.38
CA MET A 19 -9.36 19.99 1.46
C MET A 19 -9.74 19.50 0.07
N LEU A 20 -9.78 18.18 -0.12
CA LEU A 20 -10.16 17.54 -1.37
C LEU A 20 -11.62 17.08 -1.34
N ASP A 21 -12.26 17.16 -2.51
CA ASP A 21 -13.45 16.40 -2.85
C ASP A 21 -13.04 15.16 -3.65
N THR A 22 -13.33 13.97 -3.11
CA THR A 22 -13.03 12.67 -3.74
C THR A 22 -14.30 11.91 -4.08
N ARG A 23 -15.40 12.62 -4.32
CA ARG A 23 -16.71 12.03 -4.63
C ARG A 23 -17.39 12.67 -5.82
N SER A 24 -17.39 14.00 -5.92
CA SER A 24 -18.21 14.68 -6.94
C SER A 24 -17.72 14.46 -8.38
N GLN A 25 -16.46 14.09 -8.59
CA GLN A 25 -15.80 14.11 -9.90
C GLN A 25 -14.98 12.86 -10.23
N ARG A 26 -14.93 11.88 -9.33
CA ARG A 26 -14.15 10.67 -9.61
C ARG A 26 -14.83 9.82 -10.67
N ASN A 27 -14.05 9.05 -11.41
CA ASN A 27 -14.59 7.96 -12.21
C ASN A 27 -15.23 6.88 -11.30
N PRO A 28 -16.23 6.13 -11.80
CA PRO A 28 -16.80 4.99 -11.08
C PRO A 28 -15.74 3.95 -10.72
N ASN A 29 -15.60 3.59 -9.45
CA ASN A 29 -14.57 2.64 -8.98
C ASN A 29 -14.61 1.26 -9.66
N LEU A 30 -15.74 0.85 -10.24
CA LEU A 30 -15.87 -0.40 -10.97
C LEU A 30 -15.17 -0.37 -12.34
N ASP A 31 -14.96 0.81 -12.92
CA ASP A 31 -14.26 0.97 -14.20
C ASP A 31 -12.75 0.60 -14.08
N ALA A 32 -12.24 0.45 -12.86
CA ALA A 32 -10.91 -0.08 -12.60
C ALA A 32 -10.80 -1.60 -12.81
N PHE A 33 -11.90 -2.30 -13.09
CA PHE A 33 -11.93 -3.74 -13.31
C PHE A 33 -12.40 -4.10 -14.71
N VAL A 34 -11.75 -5.09 -15.31
CA VAL A 34 -12.04 -5.56 -16.68
C VAL A 34 -12.27 -7.07 -16.65
N TYR A 35 -13.34 -7.53 -17.31
CA TYR A 35 -13.56 -8.96 -17.52
C TYR A 35 -12.72 -9.47 -18.69
N ASN A 36 -11.92 -10.50 -18.45
CA ASN A 36 -11.14 -11.21 -19.44
C ASN A 36 -11.88 -12.50 -19.88
N PRO A 37 -12.46 -12.53 -21.10
CA PRO A 37 -13.22 -13.69 -21.57
C PRO A 37 -12.33 -14.89 -21.94
N VAL A 38 -11.01 -14.72 -22.06
CA VAL A 38 -10.08 -15.81 -22.38
C VAL A 38 -9.77 -16.63 -21.14
N THR A 39 -9.61 -15.95 -20.00
CA THR A 39 -9.31 -16.57 -18.70
C THR A 39 -10.55 -16.76 -17.83
N ASP A 40 -11.72 -16.28 -18.27
CA ASP A 40 -12.98 -16.25 -17.52
C ASP A 40 -12.79 -15.62 -16.12
N SER A 41 -12.12 -14.47 -16.08
CA SER A 41 -11.73 -13.83 -14.82
C SER A 41 -11.82 -12.31 -14.88
N ILE A 42 -12.03 -11.68 -13.73
CA ILE A 42 -11.96 -10.24 -13.52
C ILE A 42 -10.52 -9.85 -13.21
N GLU A 43 -10.01 -8.83 -13.90
CA GLU A 43 -8.69 -8.26 -13.68
C GLU A 43 -8.83 -6.83 -13.14
N PHE A 44 -7.91 -6.40 -12.28
CA PHE A 44 -7.80 -5.00 -11.88
C PHE A 44 -6.83 -4.28 -12.83
N ALA A 45 -7.38 -3.45 -13.72
CA ALA A 45 -6.66 -2.81 -14.81
C ALA A 45 -7.24 -1.40 -15.12
N PRO A 46 -7.22 -0.46 -14.15
CA PRO A 46 -7.59 0.93 -14.43
C PRO A 46 -6.65 1.53 -15.47
N ASP A 47 -7.19 2.29 -16.42
CA ASP A 47 -6.39 3.06 -17.36
C ASP A 47 -5.87 4.37 -16.74
N GLU A 48 -4.97 5.07 -17.45
CA GLU A 48 -4.35 6.32 -16.98
C GLU A 48 -5.34 7.50 -16.85
N SER A 49 -6.51 7.42 -17.50
CA SER A 49 -7.57 8.41 -17.38
C SER A 49 -8.52 8.13 -16.20
N HIS A 50 -8.40 6.96 -15.55
CA HIS A 50 -9.18 6.60 -14.38
C HIS A 50 -8.73 7.40 -13.16
N SER A 51 -9.46 8.47 -12.87
CA SER A 51 -9.06 9.52 -11.95
C SER A 51 -10.03 9.69 -10.79
N MET A 52 -9.45 9.86 -9.59
CA MET A 52 -10.13 10.26 -8.37
C MET A 52 -10.49 11.75 -8.39
N LEU A 53 -9.66 12.55 -9.07
CA LEU A 53 -9.72 14.01 -9.11
C LEU A 53 -9.90 14.54 -10.54
N ALA A 54 -10.70 13.85 -11.36
CA ALA A 54 -10.81 14.06 -12.81
C ALA A 54 -11.25 15.48 -13.24
N GLY A 55 -11.71 16.32 -12.31
CA GLY A 55 -12.28 17.63 -12.63
C GLY A 55 -13.68 17.52 -13.23
N TYR A 56 -14.23 18.65 -13.67
CA TYR A 56 -15.44 18.68 -14.48
C TYR A 56 -15.04 18.79 -15.96
N SER A 57 -15.27 17.75 -16.75
CA SER A 57 -15.06 17.83 -18.22
C SER A 57 -15.91 18.92 -18.88
N ASP A 58 -17.07 19.23 -18.27
CA ASP A 58 -18.10 20.08 -18.85
C ASP A 58 -18.17 21.48 -18.23
N LEU A 59 -17.33 21.77 -17.22
CA LEU A 59 -17.26 23.11 -16.62
C LEU A 59 -15.92 23.77 -16.94
N PRO A 60 -15.92 25.06 -17.35
CA PRO A 60 -14.69 25.80 -17.56
C PRO A 60 -13.94 25.96 -16.23
N GLY A 61 -12.66 25.57 -16.20
CA GLY A 61 -11.84 25.66 -15.00
C GLY A 61 -10.62 24.74 -15.06
N GLU A 62 -9.77 24.85 -14.04
CA GLU A 62 -8.68 23.91 -13.76
C GLU A 62 -9.26 22.67 -13.07
N ASP A 63 -8.79 21.47 -13.43
CA ASP A 63 -9.18 20.25 -12.72
C ASP A 63 -8.66 20.25 -11.27
N GLN A 64 -9.23 19.40 -10.41
CA GLN A 64 -8.88 19.43 -8.99
C GLN A 64 -7.45 18.95 -8.71
N MET A 65 -6.92 18.02 -9.52
CA MET A 65 -5.53 17.56 -9.38
C MET A 65 -4.56 18.69 -9.71
N ASP A 66 -4.71 19.35 -10.85
CA ASP A 66 -3.91 20.49 -11.29
C ASP A 66 -3.94 21.63 -10.26
N TRP A 67 -5.12 21.94 -9.73
CA TRP A 67 -5.27 22.89 -8.63
C TRP A 67 -4.42 22.49 -7.41
N LEU A 68 -4.50 21.22 -7.00
CA LEU A 68 -3.76 20.70 -5.84
C LEU A 68 -2.25 20.82 -6.08
N LEU A 69 -1.76 20.38 -7.24
CA LEU A 69 -0.34 20.41 -7.59
C LEU A 69 0.19 21.85 -7.63
N ARG A 70 -0.57 22.77 -8.23
CA ARG A 70 -0.21 24.19 -8.29
C ARG A 70 -0.16 24.84 -6.90
N GLU A 71 -1.16 24.59 -6.06
CA GLU A 71 -1.22 25.14 -4.70
C GLU A 71 -0.17 24.54 -3.76
N LEU A 72 0.17 23.25 -3.93
CA LEU A 72 1.27 22.59 -3.20
C LEU A 72 2.62 23.23 -3.56
N ARG A 73 2.86 23.47 -4.85
CA ARG A 73 4.08 24.11 -5.34
C ARG A 73 4.20 25.57 -4.88
N ALA A 74 3.08 26.29 -4.79
CA ALA A 74 3.04 27.68 -4.35
C ALA A 74 3.14 27.83 -2.82
N SER A 75 2.91 26.76 -2.05
CA SER A 75 2.87 26.81 -0.58
C SER A 75 4.24 27.05 0.04
N THR A 76 4.34 28.11 0.84
CA THR A 76 5.52 28.46 1.66
C THR A 76 5.42 27.97 3.11
N ALA A 77 4.31 27.32 3.49
CA ALA A 77 4.10 26.79 4.83
C ALA A 77 5.09 25.68 5.17
N ASP A 78 5.46 25.55 6.44
CA ASP A 78 6.38 24.50 6.92
C ASP A 78 5.77 23.11 6.76
N TRP A 79 4.45 23.00 6.93
CA TRP A 79 3.69 21.75 6.85
C TRP A 79 2.54 21.86 5.86
N LYS A 80 2.26 20.77 5.14
CA LYS A 80 1.19 20.67 4.15
C LYS A 80 0.33 19.45 4.46
N PHE A 81 -0.94 19.66 4.78
CA PHE A 81 -1.88 18.60 5.08
C PHE A 81 -2.88 18.44 3.95
N ILE A 82 -2.89 17.29 3.28
CA ILE A 82 -3.89 16.97 2.26
C ILE A 82 -4.98 16.14 2.93
N VAL A 83 -6.19 16.69 2.99
CA VAL A 83 -7.36 16.06 3.59
C VAL A 83 -8.21 15.44 2.48
N THR A 84 -8.44 14.14 2.58
CA THR A 84 -9.24 13.34 1.63
C THR A 84 -10.28 12.51 2.38
N THR A 85 -11.39 12.15 1.74
CA THR A 85 -12.43 11.37 2.43
C THR A 85 -12.09 9.89 2.55
N VAL A 86 -11.18 9.37 1.71
CA VAL A 86 -10.81 7.95 1.65
C VAL A 86 -9.30 7.75 1.83
N PRO A 87 -8.84 6.60 2.34
CA PRO A 87 -7.42 6.32 2.56
C PRO A 87 -6.56 6.46 1.31
N PHE A 88 -5.37 7.03 1.50
CA PHE A 88 -4.34 7.18 0.48
C PHE A 88 -3.36 6.01 0.45
N ASN A 89 -3.27 5.21 1.51
CA ASN A 89 -2.24 4.18 1.67
C ASN A 89 -2.18 3.19 0.48
N ARG A 90 -1.11 3.29 -0.31
CA ARG A 90 -0.84 2.41 -1.46
C ARG A 90 -0.76 0.93 -1.11
N GLY A 91 -0.41 0.61 0.15
CA GLY A 91 -0.40 -0.76 0.65
C GLY A 91 -1.75 -1.47 0.55
N LEU A 92 -2.87 -0.73 0.53
CA LEU A 92 -4.21 -1.32 0.34
C LEU A 92 -4.39 -2.02 -1.02
N ARG A 93 -3.50 -1.75 -1.99
CA ARG A 93 -3.49 -2.44 -3.29
C ARG A 93 -3.33 -3.95 -3.13
N ALA A 94 -2.61 -4.40 -2.10
CA ALA A 94 -2.44 -5.82 -1.81
C ALA A 94 -3.78 -6.54 -1.55
N VAL A 95 -4.77 -5.83 -1.01
CA VAL A 95 -6.12 -6.38 -0.79
C VAL A 95 -6.85 -6.58 -2.12
N ILE A 96 -6.72 -5.64 -3.06
CA ILE A 96 -7.29 -5.77 -4.41
C ILE A 96 -6.64 -6.95 -5.15
N ASP A 97 -5.31 -7.01 -5.12
CA ASP A 97 -4.55 -8.07 -5.82
C ASP A 97 -4.91 -9.46 -5.26
N LEU A 98 -5.02 -9.60 -3.94
CA LEU A 98 -5.47 -10.84 -3.30
C LEU A 98 -6.92 -11.19 -3.72
N SER A 99 -7.79 -10.19 -3.78
CA SER A 99 -9.21 -10.37 -4.13
C SER A 99 -9.40 -10.85 -5.55
N VAL A 100 -8.62 -10.31 -6.50
CA VAL A 100 -8.58 -10.76 -7.89
C VAL A 100 -7.98 -12.16 -8.01
N ALA A 101 -6.88 -12.45 -7.28
CA ALA A 101 -6.23 -13.75 -7.33
C ALA A 101 -7.10 -14.89 -6.76
N LEU A 102 -8.01 -14.57 -5.84
CA LEU A 102 -8.90 -15.52 -5.17
C LEU A 102 -10.38 -15.27 -5.49
N GLN A 103 -10.69 -14.69 -6.66
CA GLN A 103 -12.05 -14.27 -7.01
C GLN A 103 -13.09 -15.39 -7.04
N ASP A 104 -12.66 -16.62 -7.37
CA ASP A 104 -13.49 -17.83 -7.37
C ASP A 104 -13.60 -18.51 -6.00
N SER A 105 -12.91 -17.97 -4.99
CA SER A 105 -12.89 -18.53 -3.64
C SER A 105 -13.91 -17.83 -2.75
N ILE A 106 -14.67 -18.63 -2.00
CA ILE A 106 -15.51 -18.13 -0.90
C ILE A 106 -14.65 -18.12 0.35
N VAL A 107 -14.56 -16.96 1.00
CA VAL A 107 -13.83 -16.79 2.25
C VAL A 107 -14.80 -16.33 3.33
N PHE A 108 -14.64 -16.88 4.53
CA PHE A 108 -15.29 -16.36 5.72
C PHE A 108 -14.35 -15.36 6.40
N VAL A 109 -14.81 -14.11 6.53
CA VAL A 109 -14.12 -13.09 7.31
C VAL A 109 -15.01 -12.79 8.53
N PRO A 110 -14.50 -12.91 9.77
CA PRO A 110 -15.30 -12.59 10.95
C PRO A 110 -15.86 -11.16 10.84
N ASP A 111 -17.10 -10.96 11.30
CA ASP A 111 -17.90 -9.72 11.19
C ASP A 111 -18.34 -9.31 9.77
N TYR A 112 -17.69 -9.82 8.71
CA TYR A 112 -18.07 -9.58 7.31
C TYR A 112 -18.85 -10.74 6.66
N GLY A 113 -18.83 -11.93 7.29
CA GLY A 113 -19.53 -13.12 6.83
C GLY A 113 -18.79 -13.88 5.73
N SER A 114 -19.51 -14.77 5.04
CA SER A 114 -18.99 -15.53 3.91
C SER A 114 -19.29 -14.83 2.59
N GLY A 115 -18.29 -14.69 1.73
CA GLY A 115 -18.47 -14.12 0.40
C GLY A 115 -17.24 -14.28 -0.49
N SER A 116 -17.37 -13.91 -1.75
CA SER A 116 -16.20 -13.80 -2.63
C SER A 116 -15.33 -12.65 -2.15
N LEU A 117 -14.01 -12.88 -2.08
CA LEU A 117 -13.05 -11.81 -1.81
C LEU A 117 -13.10 -10.71 -2.87
N LEU A 118 -13.60 -10.99 -4.07
CA LEU A 118 -13.81 -9.98 -5.10
C LEU A 118 -14.65 -8.81 -4.58
N ARG A 119 -15.70 -9.05 -3.77
CA ARG A 119 -16.51 -7.97 -3.18
C ARG A 119 -15.68 -7.04 -2.28
N VAL A 120 -14.70 -7.58 -1.57
CA VAL A 120 -13.77 -6.82 -0.74
C VAL A 120 -12.85 -5.98 -1.62
N GLY A 121 -12.27 -6.57 -2.67
CA GLY A 121 -11.46 -5.86 -3.66
C GLY A 121 -12.20 -4.71 -4.34
N LEU A 122 -13.44 -4.94 -4.77
CA LEU A 122 -14.31 -3.90 -5.35
C LEU A 122 -14.54 -2.73 -4.36
N GLY A 123 -14.75 -3.06 -3.08
CA GLY A 123 -14.87 -2.05 -2.01
C GLY A 123 -13.56 -1.33 -1.70
N MET A 124 -12.41 -1.96 -1.93
CA MET A 124 -11.10 -1.33 -1.79
C MET A 124 -10.77 -0.38 -2.95
N ALA A 125 -11.26 -0.67 -4.16
CA ALA A 125 -11.12 0.23 -5.30
C ALA A 125 -11.90 1.55 -5.14
N ASP A 126 -12.77 1.66 -4.15
CA ASP A 126 -13.40 2.93 -3.77
C ASP A 126 -12.41 3.96 -3.18
N LYS A 127 -11.26 3.48 -2.67
CA LYS A 127 -10.18 4.29 -2.10
C LYS A 127 -9.17 4.70 -3.18
N TRP A 128 -8.16 5.50 -2.81
CA TRP A 128 -7.12 5.93 -3.75
C TRP A 128 -6.39 4.80 -4.47
N VAL A 129 -6.31 3.60 -3.89
CA VAL A 129 -5.70 2.42 -4.55
C VAL A 129 -6.47 1.92 -5.78
N GLY A 130 -7.73 2.34 -5.96
CA GLY A 130 -8.48 2.18 -7.21
C GLY A 130 -8.00 3.10 -8.34
N PHE A 131 -7.28 4.18 -7.99
CA PHE A 131 -6.89 5.28 -8.89
C PHE A 131 -5.36 5.45 -8.86
N PRO A 132 -4.58 4.41 -9.25
CA PRO A 132 -3.14 4.40 -9.06
C PRO A 132 -2.41 5.50 -9.86
N ALA A 133 -2.94 5.90 -11.03
CA ALA A 133 -2.35 6.96 -11.85
C ALA A 133 -2.33 8.30 -11.11
N ASP A 134 -3.43 8.65 -10.41
CA ASP A 134 -3.49 9.88 -9.61
C ASP A 134 -2.58 9.83 -8.38
N GLN A 135 -2.47 8.68 -7.72
CA GLN A 135 -1.52 8.50 -6.61
C GLN A 135 -0.09 8.72 -7.07
N GLU A 136 0.28 8.11 -8.21
CA GLU A 136 1.62 8.22 -8.79
C GLU A 136 1.89 9.65 -9.24
N ARG A 137 0.93 10.30 -9.91
CA ARG A 137 1.03 11.70 -10.34
C ARG A 137 1.29 12.65 -9.17
N LEU A 138 0.55 12.51 -8.08
CA LEU A 138 0.74 13.34 -6.88
C LEU A 138 2.12 13.10 -6.24
N LEU A 139 2.51 11.84 -6.03
CA LEU A 139 3.78 11.49 -5.40
C LEU A 139 4.97 11.93 -6.25
N GLN A 140 4.93 11.68 -7.57
CA GLN A 140 5.98 12.07 -8.50
C GLN A 140 6.13 13.59 -8.53
N PHE A 141 5.03 14.34 -8.57
CA PHE A 141 5.07 15.79 -8.54
C PHE A 141 5.70 16.35 -7.25
N ILE A 142 5.35 15.78 -6.09
CA ILE A 142 5.92 16.16 -4.79
C ILE A 142 7.44 15.90 -4.79
N ASP A 143 7.88 14.75 -5.30
CA ASP A 143 9.30 14.41 -5.35
C ASP A 143 10.06 15.30 -6.36
N ASP A 144 9.57 15.46 -7.58
CA ASP A 144 10.20 16.26 -8.64
C ASP A 144 10.37 17.73 -8.23
N ASN A 145 9.38 18.28 -7.51
CA ASN A 145 9.42 19.66 -7.03
C ASN A 145 10.03 19.79 -5.63
N GLN A 146 10.54 18.70 -5.07
CA GLN A 146 11.16 18.63 -3.75
C GLN A 146 10.29 19.22 -2.64
N ILE A 147 8.97 19.00 -2.73
CA ILE A 147 7.99 19.53 -1.77
C ILE A 147 8.12 18.73 -0.47
N LYS A 148 8.37 19.45 0.63
CA LYS A 148 8.65 18.87 1.94
C LYS A 148 7.41 18.84 2.82
N ASN A 149 7.44 17.95 3.81
CA ASN A 149 6.52 17.92 4.94
C ASN A 149 5.03 17.84 4.53
N VAL A 150 4.73 16.98 3.56
CA VAL A 150 3.37 16.67 3.11
C VAL A 150 2.83 15.47 3.87
N ILE A 151 1.63 15.59 4.46
CA ILE A 151 0.97 14.54 5.25
C ILE A 151 -0.46 14.37 4.72
N MET A 152 -0.89 13.12 4.58
CA MET A 152 -2.27 12.75 4.23
C MET A 152 -3.12 12.61 5.50
N LEU A 153 -4.34 13.14 5.47
CA LEU A 153 -5.37 12.93 6.49
C LEU A 153 -6.60 12.31 5.81
N SER A 154 -7.06 11.16 6.30
CA SER A 154 -8.12 10.37 5.65
C SER A 154 -9.11 9.71 6.62
N GLY A 155 -10.20 9.15 6.10
CA GLY A 155 -11.27 8.50 6.87
C GLY A 155 -11.90 7.29 6.16
N ASP A 156 -13.24 7.25 6.06
CA ASP A 156 -14.09 6.23 5.40
C ASP A 156 -14.09 4.82 6.02
N THR A 157 -12.94 4.31 6.43
CA THR A 157 -12.82 2.89 6.80
C THR A 157 -13.35 2.55 8.19
N HIS A 158 -13.88 3.52 8.95
CA HIS A 158 -14.35 3.32 10.33
C HIS A 158 -13.32 2.54 11.18
N THR A 159 -12.04 2.79 10.98
CA THR A 159 -10.94 2.33 11.82
C THR A 159 -10.00 3.51 11.94
N ALA A 160 -9.05 3.48 12.85
CA ALA A 160 -8.03 4.51 12.95
C ALA A 160 -6.64 3.87 12.93
N ALA A 161 -5.78 4.38 12.05
CA ALA A 161 -4.41 3.91 11.91
C ALA A 161 -3.45 4.99 11.37
N ILE A 162 -2.16 4.78 11.57
CA ILE A 162 -1.10 5.70 11.15
C ILE A 162 -0.11 4.96 10.27
N ASP A 163 0.29 5.56 9.15
CA ASP A 163 1.48 5.19 8.38
C ASP A 163 2.51 6.31 8.47
N ASP A 164 3.79 5.95 8.58
CA ASP A 164 4.89 6.92 8.61
C ASP A 164 5.44 7.30 7.23
N GLY A 165 4.79 6.84 6.17
CA GLY A 165 5.12 7.13 4.78
C GLY A 165 5.85 6.00 4.06
N ARG A 166 6.37 4.99 4.77
CA ARG A 166 7.05 3.85 4.12
C ARG A 166 6.11 3.00 3.26
N ASN A 167 4.81 2.94 3.57
CA ASN A 167 3.86 2.13 2.82
C ASN A 167 3.00 2.97 1.88
N ALA A 168 2.58 4.15 2.34
CA ALA A 168 1.72 5.05 1.57
C ALA A 168 2.50 5.95 0.58
N GLY A 169 3.81 6.11 0.76
CA GLY A 169 4.63 7.11 0.08
C GLY A 169 4.71 8.43 0.85
N LEU A 170 3.64 8.83 1.54
CA LEU A 170 3.55 9.98 2.43
C LEU A 170 3.03 9.54 3.80
N PRO A 171 3.45 10.17 4.92
CA PRO A 171 2.82 9.91 6.21
C PRO A 171 1.31 10.11 6.13
N GLU A 172 0.55 9.22 6.74
CA GLU A 172 -0.90 9.24 6.72
C GLU A 172 -1.48 9.02 8.11
N LEU A 173 -2.40 9.88 8.52
CA LEU A 173 -3.30 9.64 9.65
C LEU A 173 -4.70 9.35 9.09
N MET A 174 -5.11 8.10 9.22
CA MET A 174 -6.44 7.65 8.86
C MET A 174 -7.25 7.52 10.15
N ALA A 175 -8.41 8.18 10.22
CA ALA A 175 -9.29 8.11 11.38
C ALA A 175 -10.77 8.09 10.97
N GLY A 176 -11.54 7.21 11.61
CA GLY A 176 -13.00 7.17 11.48
C GLY A 176 -13.69 8.39 12.06
N ALA A 177 -14.99 8.50 11.79
CA ALA A 177 -15.86 9.44 12.49
C ALA A 177 -16.33 8.82 13.82
N LEU A 178 -16.55 9.66 14.84
CA LEU A 178 -17.05 9.24 16.15
C LEU A 178 -18.50 8.69 16.12
N GLU A 179 -19.20 8.84 15.01
CA GLU A 179 -20.62 8.47 14.88
C GLU A 179 -20.83 7.09 14.23
N GLN A 180 -19.75 6.38 13.89
CA GLN A 180 -19.81 5.12 13.15
C GLN A 180 -19.03 4.02 13.85
N SER A 181 -19.72 2.91 14.12
CA SER A 181 -19.10 1.72 14.70
C SER A 181 -17.96 1.20 13.84
N ASN A 182 -16.89 0.80 14.52
CA ASN A 182 -15.64 0.41 13.89
C ASN A 182 -15.82 -0.74 12.88
N SER A 183 -15.34 -0.58 11.64
CA SER A 183 -15.54 -1.59 10.60
C SER A 183 -14.63 -2.82 10.75
N ARG A 184 -13.69 -2.84 11.71
CA ARG A 184 -12.73 -3.94 11.87
C ARG A 184 -12.00 -4.27 10.56
N LEU A 185 -11.79 -3.32 9.63
CA LEU A 185 -10.96 -3.52 8.44
C LEU A 185 -9.56 -4.04 8.81
N VAL A 186 -9.05 -3.63 9.97
CA VAL A 186 -7.78 -4.15 10.51
C VAL A 186 -7.79 -5.66 10.73
N LEU A 187 -8.93 -6.29 11.03
CA LEU A 187 -9.05 -7.75 11.12
C LEU A 187 -8.70 -8.40 9.79
N LEU A 188 -9.24 -7.89 8.69
CA LEU A 188 -8.93 -8.40 7.35
C LEU A 188 -7.43 -8.23 7.05
N LEU A 189 -6.88 -7.04 7.32
CA LEU A 189 -5.48 -6.76 7.04
C LEU A 189 -4.55 -7.67 7.86
N GLU A 190 -4.79 -7.82 9.16
CA GLU A 190 -3.96 -8.66 10.03
C GLU A 190 -4.13 -10.17 9.75
N LEU A 191 -5.35 -10.64 9.45
CA LEU A 191 -5.60 -12.04 9.10
C LEU A 191 -4.82 -12.48 7.86
N PHE A 192 -4.68 -11.58 6.89
CA PHE A 192 -3.90 -11.82 5.67
C PHE A 192 -2.45 -11.34 5.76
N GLY A 193 -2.02 -10.86 6.94
CA GLY A 193 -0.62 -10.47 7.20
C GLY A 193 -0.19 -9.16 6.53
N PHE A 194 -1.13 -8.31 6.12
CA PHE A 194 -0.87 -7.00 5.54
C PHE A 194 -0.50 -5.98 6.62
N ASN A 195 0.78 -5.65 6.71
CA ASN A 195 1.28 -4.62 7.64
C ASN A 195 1.47 -3.27 6.94
N ILE A 196 0.35 -2.61 6.62
CA ILE A 196 0.35 -1.35 5.87
C ILE A 196 0.33 -0.09 6.77
N TRP A 197 -0.03 -0.24 8.05
CA TRP A 197 -0.13 0.84 9.02
C TRP A 197 0.97 0.74 10.07
N ASN A 198 2.17 1.21 9.71
CA ASN A 198 3.38 0.97 10.50
C ASN A 198 3.61 1.97 11.65
N GLY A 199 2.71 2.94 11.81
CA GLY A 199 2.70 3.95 12.87
C GLY A 199 1.79 3.60 14.05
N GLY A 200 1.11 2.46 13.98
CA GLY A 200 0.16 1.99 14.99
C GLY A 200 -1.28 2.41 14.68
N GLY A 201 -2.20 2.03 15.57
CA GLY A 201 -3.63 2.23 15.39
C GLY A 201 -4.43 1.23 16.19
N GLN A 202 -5.72 1.15 15.89
CA GLN A 202 -6.60 0.10 16.39
C GLN A 202 -6.18 -1.22 15.77
N ASN A 203 -6.01 -2.27 16.58
CA ASN A 203 -5.48 -3.56 16.17
C ASN A 203 -6.03 -4.70 17.05
N LEU A 204 -5.89 -5.95 16.58
CA LEU A 204 -6.44 -7.10 17.31
C LEU A 204 -5.73 -7.33 18.66
N ALA A 205 -4.46 -6.96 18.78
CA ALA A 205 -3.67 -7.18 19.98
C ALA A 205 -4.11 -6.27 21.15
N SER A 206 -4.45 -5.01 20.87
CA SER A 206 -4.95 -4.07 21.89
C SER A 206 -6.43 -4.26 22.19
N GLY A 207 -7.20 -4.80 21.24
CA GLY A 207 -8.65 -4.98 21.36
C GLY A 207 -9.44 -3.67 21.47
N ASN A 208 -8.78 -2.51 21.36
CA ASN A 208 -9.44 -1.22 21.41
C ASN A 208 -10.01 -0.87 20.03
N PHE A 209 -11.31 -1.14 19.89
CA PHE A 209 -12.13 -0.82 18.73
C PHE A 209 -13.17 0.27 19.04
N ASN A 210 -12.97 1.03 20.12
CA ASN A 210 -13.84 2.16 20.46
C ASN A 210 -13.87 3.16 19.30
N ASP A 211 -14.90 3.99 19.26
CA ASP A 211 -14.94 5.05 18.27
C ASP A 211 -13.79 6.03 18.56
N ALA A 212 -13.10 6.48 17.52
CA ALA A 212 -11.84 7.22 17.66
C ALA A 212 -11.70 8.32 16.61
N TYR A 213 -10.99 9.37 16.97
CA TYR A 213 -10.69 10.51 16.10
C TYR A 213 -9.19 10.75 15.98
N GLY A 214 -8.79 11.35 14.86
CA GLY A 214 -7.43 11.78 14.62
C GLY A 214 -7.15 13.14 15.27
N ARG A 215 -5.99 13.29 15.91
CA ARG A 215 -5.48 14.57 16.40
C ARG A 215 -4.11 14.85 15.80
N VAL A 216 -3.95 16.05 15.25
CA VAL A 216 -2.68 16.52 14.69
C VAL A 216 -2.18 17.70 15.53
N THR A 217 -0.95 17.61 16.02
CA THR A 217 -0.29 18.70 16.75
C THR A 217 0.98 19.11 16.00
N VAL A 218 1.07 20.38 15.61
CA VAL A 218 2.24 20.94 14.91
C VAL A 218 3.16 21.62 15.92
N PHE A 219 4.43 21.21 15.97
CA PHE A 219 5.47 21.79 16.82
C PHE A 219 6.41 22.65 15.97
N GLY A 220 5.92 23.82 15.56
CA GLY A 220 6.66 24.73 14.69
C GLY A 220 7.09 24.07 13.39
N ALA A 221 8.29 24.39 12.91
CA ALA A 221 8.85 23.79 11.70
C ALA A 221 9.47 22.40 11.93
N ASP A 222 9.62 21.96 13.19
CA ASP A 222 10.47 20.83 13.53
C ASP A 222 9.76 19.48 13.37
N SER A 223 8.52 19.38 13.84
CA SER A 223 7.80 18.10 13.84
C SER A 223 6.29 18.23 13.95
N VAL A 224 5.60 17.17 13.56
CA VAL A 224 4.17 16.96 13.75
C VAL A 224 3.95 15.68 14.53
N LEU A 225 3.06 15.72 15.51
CA LEU A 225 2.56 14.53 16.20
C LEU A 225 1.18 14.18 15.65
N LEU A 226 1.09 12.99 15.08
CA LEU A 226 -0.15 12.34 14.67
C LEU A 226 -0.62 11.44 15.82
N GLU A 227 -1.86 11.57 16.24
CA GLU A 227 -2.44 10.77 17.32
C GLU A 227 -3.80 10.23 16.92
N ILE A 228 -4.12 9.08 17.52
CA ILE A 228 -5.45 8.52 17.54
C ILE A 228 -5.90 8.52 18.99
N VAL A 229 -7.06 9.13 19.23
CA VAL A 229 -7.66 9.25 20.55
C VAL A 229 -9.06 8.64 20.48
N ASP A 230 -9.39 7.76 21.41
CA ASP A 230 -10.73 7.18 21.47
C ASP A 230 -11.75 8.15 22.11
N GLU A 231 -13.02 7.81 22.02
CA GLU A 231 -14.15 8.58 22.55
C GLU A 231 -14.07 8.86 24.07
N PHE A 232 -13.25 8.10 24.80
CA PHE A 232 -13.01 8.28 26.23
C PHE A 232 -11.77 9.15 26.53
N GLY A 233 -11.11 9.65 25.49
CA GLY A 233 -9.89 10.46 25.60
C GLY A 233 -8.61 9.65 25.79
N ALA A 234 -8.67 8.32 25.70
CA ALA A 234 -7.49 7.48 25.79
C ALA A 234 -6.72 7.50 24.46
N ARG A 235 -5.40 7.68 24.53
CA ARG A 235 -4.56 7.63 23.34
C ARG A 235 -4.39 6.18 22.89
N VAL A 236 -4.92 5.86 21.71
CA VAL A 236 -4.80 4.56 21.05
C VAL A 236 -3.43 4.39 20.42
N ALA A 237 -2.95 5.43 19.72
CA ALA A 237 -1.65 5.43 19.07
C ALA A 237 -1.12 6.85 18.90
N GLY A 238 0.16 6.99 18.59
CA GLY A 238 0.64 8.21 17.96
C GLY A 238 2.07 8.13 17.49
N LYS A 239 2.37 8.91 16.46
CA LYS A 239 3.63 8.91 15.73
C LYS A 239 4.09 10.35 15.53
N THR A 240 5.33 10.62 15.89
CA THR A 240 5.98 11.90 15.54
C THR A 240 6.62 11.79 14.16
N ILE A 241 6.17 12.64 13.25
CA ILE A 241 6.79 12.90 11.95
C ILE A 241 7.73 14.08 12.12
N ARG A 242 9.02 13.88 11.84
CA ARG A 242 10.02 14.96 11.88
C ARG A 242 10.12 15.61 10.52
N ALA A 243 10.43 16.91 10.50
CA ALA A 243 10.69 17.62 9.27
C ALA A 243 11.78 16.93 8.46
N ALA A 244 11.50 16.70 7.18
CA ALA A 244 12.44 16.00 6.31
C ALA A 244 13.59 16.94 5.91
N SER A 245 14.82 16.45 5.99
CA SER A 245 15.98 17.10 5.37
C SER A 245 15.93 17.01 3.83
N GLY A 246 15.19 16.03 3.28
CA GLY A 246 14.88 15.82 1.85
C GLY A 246 13.37 15.91 1.53
N THR A 247 12.90 15.26 0.47
CA THR A 247 11.48 15.26 0.06
C THR A 247 10.57 14.58 1.08
N ALA A 248 9.28 14.94 1.09
CA ALA A 248 8.28 14.30 1.95
C ALA A 248 8.03 12.83 1.59
N VAL A 249 8.42 12.42 0.38
CA VAL A 249 8.15 11.08 -0.13
C VAL A 249 9.24 10.13 0.34
N THR A 250 8.84 9.12 1.12
CA THR A 250 9.80 8.10 1.59
C THR A 250 10.17 7.22 0.41
N SER A 251 11.26 7.57 -0.28
CA SER A 251 11.76 6.97 -1.53
C SER A 251 10.65 6.34 -2.36
N ILE A 252 10.11 7.07 -3.34
CA ILE A 252 9.57 6.39 -4.52
C ILE A 252 10.73 5.49 -4.94
N ALA A 253 10.62 4.17 -4.76
CA ALA A 253 11.69 3.28 -5.15
C ALA A 253 11.89 3.58 -6.63
N LYS A 254 12.98 4.29 -6.96
CA LYS A 254 13.32 4.60 -8.35
C LYS A 254 13.19 3.28 -9.06
N THR A 255 12.23 3.20 -9.96
CA THR A 255 11.91 2.03 -10.76
C THR A 255 13.22 1.38 -11.14
N PRO A 256 13.56 0.21 -10.56
CA PRO A 256 14.89 -0.34 -10.70
C PRO A 256 15.18 -0.54 -12.18
N GLY A 257 16.32 -0.06 -12.68
CA GLY A 257 16.61 -0.14 -14.11
C GLY A 257 16.69 -1.58 -14.64
N SER A 258 16.78 -2.59 -13.74
CA SER A 258 16.85 -4.01 -14.09
C SER A 258 16.39 -4.91 -12.94
N PHE A 259 15.88 -6.09 -13.29
CA PHE A 259 15.60 -7.16 -12.33
C PHE A 259 16.89 -7.66 -11.69
N GLN A 260 16.91 -7.69 -10.36
CA GLN A 260 18.03 -8.27 -9.61
C GLN A 260 17.54 -9.28 -8.58
N LEU A 261 18.19 -10.44 -8.52
CA LEU A 261 18.01 -11.38 -7.43
C LEU A 261 19.26 -11.31 -6.53
N LEU A 262 19.10 -10.90 -5.28
CA LEU A 262 20.20 -10.75 -4.32
C LEU A 262 20.56 -12.08 -3.67
N GLN A 263 21.73 -12.13 -3.04
CA GLN A 263 22.16 -13.29 -2.28
C GLN A 263 21.24 -13.51 -1.07
N SER A 264 20.88 -14.77 -0.81
CA SER A 264 20.20 -15.15 0.42
C SER A 264 21.04 -14.83 1.65
N PHE A 265 20.39 -14.39 2.72
CA PHE A 265 21.02 -14.26 4.02
C PHE A 265 20.09 -14.75 5.13
N PRO A 266 20.60 -15.55 6.07
CA PRO A 266 21.93 -16.20 6.09
C PRO A 266 22.06 -17.30 5.02
N ASN A 267 23.27 -17.49 4.48
CA ASN A 267 23.57 -18.57 3.53
C ASN A 267 25.06 -18.98 3.66
N PRO A 268 25.38 -20.16 4.23
CA PRO A 268 24.46 -21.24 4.63
C PRO A 268 23.49 -20.86 5.77
N PHE A 269 22.35 -21.55 5.86
CA PHE A 269 21.43 -21.44 7.00
C PHE A 269 21.14 -22.80 7.61
N SER A 270 20.77 -22.79 8.90
CA SER A 270 20.33 -23.98 9.63
C SER A 270 18.98 -23.74 10.31
N PRO A 271 17.91 -24.45 9.92
CA PRO A 271 16.58 -24.32 10.55
C PRO A 271 16.58 -24.63 12.05
N ALA A 272 17.57 -25.40 12.54
CA ALA A 272 17.73 -25.69 13.96
C ALA A 272 18.25 -24.47 14.76
N GLN A 273 18.94 -23.54 14.12
CA GLN A 273 19.56 -22.37 14.77
C GLN A 273 18.86 -21.06 14.42
N GLN A 274 18.14 -21.01 13.30
CA GLN A 274 17.56 -19.80 12.72
C GLN A 274 16.22 -20.11 12.06
N PRO A 275 15.29 -19.13 11.97
CA PRO A 275 13.97 -19.33 11.38
C PRO A 275 13.96 -19.54 9.86
N GLY A 276 15.13 -19.53 9.20
CA GLY A 276 15.27 -19.70 7.75
C GLY A 276 16.27 -18.72 7.12
N THR A 277 16.34 -18.75 5.79
CA THR A 277 17.05 -17.76 4.97
C THR A 277 16.08 -16.77 4.34
N ILE A 278 16.46 -15.50 4.27
CA ILE A 278 15.73 -14.46 3.54
C ILE A 278 16.38 -14.28 2.17
N LEU A 279 15.56 -14.26 1.14
CA LEU A 279 15.92 -13.98 -0.23
C LEU A 279 15.31 -12.65 -0.61
N ARG A 280 16.08 -11.77 -1.23
CA ARG A 280 15.62 -10.46 -1.68
C ARG A 280 15.77 -10.38 -3.18
N TYR A 281 14.79 -9.80 -3.85
CA TYR A 281 14.87 -9.51 -5.27
C TYR A 281 14.19 -8.19 -5.55
N GLU A 282 14.65 -7.53 -6.60
CA GLU A 282 14.26 -6.20 -6.97
C GLU A 282 13.53 -6.26 -8.31
N LEU A 283 12.28 -5.83 -8.31
CA LEU A 283 11.43 -5.84 -9.49
C LEU A 283 11.53 -4.48 -10.21
N PRO A 284 11.94 -4.47 -11.49
CA PRO A 284 12.07 -3.22 -12.24
C PRO A 284 10.71 -2.63 -12.63
N LYS A 285 9.66 -3.43 -12.56
CA LYS A 285 8.28 -3.07 -12.88
C LYS A 285 7.39 -4.11 -12.20
N PRO A 286 6.10 -3.82 -12.03
CA PRO A 286 5.15 -4.82 -11.56
C PRO A 286 5.20 -6.08 -12.45
N SER A 287 5.23 -7.27 -11.85
CA SER A 287 5.39 -8.55 -12.58
C SER A 287 4.78 -9.73 -11.81
N TYR A 288 4.33 -10.75 -12.53
CA TYR A 288 4.02 -12.06 -11.95
C TYR A 288 5.32 -12.75 -11.58
N VAL A 289 5.44 -13.13 -10.32
CA VAL A 289 6.62 -13.77 -9.75
C VAL A 289 6.32 -15.22 -9.47
N ASP A 290 7.02 -16.12 -10.16
CA ASP A 290 7.07 -17.55 -9.87
C ASP A 290 8.40 -17.88 -9.19
N LEU A 291 8.31 -18.38 -7.96
CA LEU A 291 9.47 -18.73 -7.15
C LEU A 291 9.48 -20.23 -6.89
N VAL A 292 10.54 -20.88 -7.37
CA VAL A 292 10.72 -22.32 -7.25
C VAL A 292 12.10 -22.63 -6.67
N ILE A 293 12.13 -23.52 -5.69
CA ILE A 293 13.35 -24.08 -5.10
C ILE A 293 13.55 -25.48 -5.65
N TYR A 294 14.73 -25.73 -6.19
CA TYR A 294 15.17 -27.01 -6.73
C TYR A 294 16.31 -27.58 -5.90
N ASP A 295 16.43 -28.90 -5.84
CA ASP A 295 17.70 -29.54 -5.47
C ASP A 295 18.63 -29.65 -6.69
N LEU A 296 19.88 -30.11 -6.49
CA LEU A 296 20.86 -30.24 -7.57
C LEU A 296 20.49 -31.27 -8.64
N THR A 297 19.50 -32.14 -8.39
CA THR A 297 18.99 -33.08 -9.41
C THR A 297 17.92 -32.45 -10.30
N GLY A 298 17.51 -31.22 -10.02
CA GLY A 298 16.45 -30.52 -10.74
C GLY A 298 15.04 -30.84 -10.24
N ARG A 299 14.91 -31.61 -9.15
CA ARG A 299 13.61 -31.87 -8.51
C ARG A 299 13.12 -30.62 -7.81
N ARG A 300 11.84 -30.29 -7.98
CA ARG A 300 11.17 -29.19 -7.28
C ARG A 300 10.99 -29.57 -5.82
N VAL A 301 11.63 -28.82 -4.93
CA VAL A 301 11.58 -28.98 -3.48
C VAL A 301 10.47 -28.13 -2.89
N ARG A 302 10.35 -26.88 -3.35
CA ARG A 302 9.25 -26.01 -2.98
C ARG A 302 8.85 -25.13 -4.15
N SER A 303 7.56 -24.95 -4.34
CA SER A 303 7.01 -23.95 -5.25
C SER A 303 6.09 -23.07 -4.42
N LEU A 304 6.19 -21.77 -4.64
CA LEU A 304 5.17 -20.84 -4.19
C LEU A 304 4.15 -20.64 -5.31
N PRO A 305 2.91 -20.27 -4.98
CA PRO A 305 1.98 -19.77 -5.98
C PRO A 305 2.60 -18.60 -6.74
N THR A 306 2.35 -18.54 -8.05
CA THR A 306 2.70 -17.36 -8.85
C THR A 306 1.88 -16.18 -8.33
N ILE A 307 2.56 -15.13 -7.90
CA ILE A 307 1.90 -13.94 -7.32
C ILE A 307 2.33 -12.69 -8.06
N TRP A 308 1.37 -11.80 -8.30
CA TRP A 308 1.65 -10.45 -8.79
C TRP A 308 2.33 -9.63 -7.70
N GLN A 309 3.41 -8.92 -8.05
CA GLN A 309 4.13 -8.05 -7.12
C GLN A 309 4.47 -6.72 -7.76
N GLN A 310 4.42 -5.65 -6.98
CA GLN A 310 4.75 -4.29 -7.41
C GLN A 310 6.27 -4.12 -7.63
N ALA A 311 6.65 -3.13 -8.44
CA ALA A 311 8.05 -2.74 -8.60
C ALA A 311 8.71 -2.42 -7.24
N GLY A 312 10.02 -2.60 -7.15
CA GLY A 312 10.81 -2.35 -5.95
C GLY A 312 11.32 -3.62 -5.27
N MET A 313 11.82 -3.45 -4.04
CA MET A 313 12.48 -4.50 -3.29
C MET A 313 11.46 -5.45 -2.64
N GLN A 314 11.57 -6.72 -2.99
CA GLN A 314 10.73 -7.80 -2.50
C GLN A 314 11.56 -8.77 -1.67
N GLN A 315 10.91 -9.52 -0.79
CA GLN A 315 11.59 -10.54 0.00
C GLN A 315 10.74 -11.79 0.23
N PHE A 316 11.41 -12.93 0.26
CA PHE A 316 10.83 -14.23 0.56
C PHE A 316 11.69 -14.95 1.61
N ARG A 317 11.06 -15.58 2.61
CA ARG A 317 11.76 -16.43 3.59
C ARG A 317 11.54 -17.89 3.29
N TRP A 318 12.62 -18.65 3.16
CA TRP A 318 12.56 -20.11 3.16
C TRP A 318 13.05 -20.67 4.49
N ASP A 319 12.20 -21.45 5.14
CA ASP A 319 12.43 -22.12 6.43
C ASP A 319 13.11 -23.49 6.29
N GLY A 320 13.45 -23.90 5.06
CA GLY A 320 14.03 -25.21 4.79
C GLY A 320 13.02 -26.34 4.64
N ARG A 321 11.70 -26.04 4.63
CA ARG A 321 10.66 -27.05 4.38
C ARG A 321 10.30 -27.15 2.90
N ASP A 322 9.96 -28.35 2.45
CA ASP A 322 9.43 -28.65 1.12
C ASP A 322 7.92 -28.34 1.02
N THR A 323 7.31 -28.65 -0.13
CA THR A 323 5.86 -28.43 -0.36
C THR A 323 4.97 -29.29 0.55
N ALA A 324 5.44 -30.44 1.05
CA ALA A 324 4.71 -31.29 1.99
C ALA A 324 4.82 -30.78 3.44
N GLY A 325 5.59 -29.72 3.69
CA GLY A 325 5.86 -29.19 5.02
C GLY A 325 7.00 -29.92 5.74
N GLU A 326 7.66 -30.87 5.09
CA GLU A 326 8.76 -31.65 5.66
C GLU A 326 10.09 -30.92 5.49
N PHE A 327 11.00 -31.09 6.45
CA PHE A 327 12.34 -30.50 6.34
C PHE A 327 13.13 -31.15 5.20
N ALA A 328 13.60 -30.32 4.27
CA ALA A 328 14.52 -30.74 3.24
C ALA A 328 15.87 -31.18 3.85
N ALA A 329 16.57 -32.08 3.18
CA ALA A 329 17.85 -32.61 3.65
C ALA A 329 18.96 -31.53 3.63
N SER A 330 20.02 -31.70 4.42
CA SER A 330 21.24 -30.88 4.27
C SER A 330 21.76 -30.97 2.84
N GLY A 331 22.07 -29.83 2.22
CA GLY A 331 22.49 -29.84 0.83
C GLY A 331 22.48 -28.47 0.17
N VAL A 332 22.80 -28.48 -1.12
CA VAL A 332 22.77 -27.30 -1.98
C VAL A 332 21.46 -27.29 -2.75
N TYR A 333 20.81 -26.14 -2.76
CA TYR A 333 19.55 -25.87 -3.43
C TYR A 333 19.72 -24.68 -4.37
N LEU A 334 18.89 -24.64 -5.41
CA LEU A 334 18.82 -23.55 -6.37
C LEU A 334 17.43 -22.93 -6.28
N MET A 335 17.35 -21.67 -5.88
CA MET A 335 16.12 -20.90 -6.02
C MET A 335 16.13 -20.19 -7.37
N ARG A 336 15.07 -20.39 -8.14
CA ARG A 336 14.78 -19.65 -9.36
C ARG A 336 13.59 -18.71 -9.11
N VAL A 337 13.75 -17.47 -9.55
CA VAL A 337 12.67 -16.49 -9.64
C VAL A 337 12.44 -16.20 -11.11
N ASN A 338 11.23 -16.46 -11.59
CA ASN A 338 10.77 -16.12 -12.92
C ASN A 338 9.80 -14.94 -12.80
N LEU A 339 10.02 -13.93 -13.62
CA LEU A 339 9.17 -12.77 -13.76
C LEU A 339 8.48 -12.83 -15.10
N THR A 340 7.19 -12.54 -15.12
CA THR A 340 6.44 -12.24 -16.36
C THR A 340 5.75 -10.90 -16.18
N ASP A 341 6.10 -9.90 -17.00
CA ASP A 341 5.40 -8.61 -16.97
C ASP A 341 4.06 -8.67 -17.74
N LEU A 342 3.28 -7.59 -17.69
CA LEU A 342 2.00 -7.49 -18.40
C LEU A 342 2.13 -7.57 -19.93
N GLN A 343 3.32 -7.31 -20.48
CA GLN A 343 3.58 -7.46 -21.91
C GLN A 343 4.06 -8.88 -22.27
N GLY A 344 4.02 -9.82 -21.32
CA GLY A 344 4.47 -11.20 -21.50
C GLY A 344 5.99 -11.36 -21.57
N ARG A 345 6.77 -10.30 -21.30
CA ARG A 345 8.23 -10.40 -21.30
C ARG A 345 8.68 -11.14 -20.05
N GLN A 346 9.49 -12.17 -20.27
CA GLN A 346 9.98 -13.02 -19.19
C GLN A 346 11.43 -12.69 -18.83
N GLN A 347 11.71 -12.69 -17.53
CA GLN A 347 13.07 -12.63 -16.99
C GLN A 347 13.22 -13.71 -15.92
N SER A 348 14.40 -14.31 -15.80
CA SER A 348 14.66 -15.28 -14.74
C SER A 348 16.03 -15.09 -14.13
N ALA A 349 16.12 -15.36 -12.83
CA ALA A 349 17.37 -15.34 -12.09
C ALA A 349 17.41 -16.52 -11.12
N THR A 350 18.61 -17.04 -10.88
CA THR A 350 18.82 -18.17 -9.98
C THR A 350 19.87 -17.82 -8.93
N ARG A 351 19.68 -18.28 -7.69
CA ARG A 351 20.66 -18.21 -6.60
C ARG A 351 20.80 -19.54 -5.88
N LYS A 352 22.04 -19.81 -5.49
CA LYS A 352 22.42 -20.96 -4.68
C LYS A 352 22.05 -20.71 -3.22
N ILE A 353 21.46 -21.69 -2.56
CA ILE A 353 21.18 -21.72 -1.13
C ILE A 353 21.83 -22.97 -0.54
N VAL A 354 22.51 -22.85 0.59
CA VAL A 354 23.08 -23.98 1.32
C VAL A 354 22.30 -24.16 2.61
N LEU A 355 21.70 -25.34 2.77
CA LEU A 355 20.95 -25.75 3.96
C LEU A 355 21.79 -26.74 4.76
N LEU A 356 21.98 -26.46 6.05
CA LEU A 356 22.68 -27.31 7.01
C LEU A 356 21.71 -27.71 8.13
N ARG A 357 21.35 -28.99 8.20
CA ARG A 357 20.57 -29.54 9.29
C ARG A 357 21.45 -29.94 10.47
#